data_AF-A0A840KGC5-F1
#
_entry.id   AF-A0A840KGC5-F1
#
_cell.length_a   1.000
_cell.length_b   1.000
_cell.length_c   1.000
_cell.angle_alpha   90.00
_cell.angle_beta   90.00
_cell.angle_gamma   90.00
#
_symmetry.space_group_name_H-M   'P 1'
#
loop_
_entity.id
_entity.type
_entity.pdbx_description
1 polymer ?
#
loop_
_entity_poly.entity_id
_entity_poly.type
_entity_poly.pdbx_seq_one_letter_code
_entity_poly.pdbx_strand_id
1 'polypeptide(L)'
;MRRFSFTLVFTFLSIVLFAQDDVKSDLNSLFLGLNVESKPEKMIIGLPLKFEKFLRKQEQTGEPITIYIADFQKDDRISSKLLNGEVRIEQKNYEVELGRHSVFLRLAFQNYDDLIEEYTRLYTKFEGYASNIMTESPENENDYGRQISNILTIKDDFSVKKLSFVYLIPNPEEKNKTQYLFVDYSYRRY
;
A
#
# COMPACT_ATOMS: atom_id res chain seq x y z
N MET A 1 -7.58 -13.80 -49.87
CA MET A 1 -8.09 -12.91 -48.80
C MET A 1 -7.35 -13.23 -47.50
N ARG A 2 -6.38 -12.40 -47.10
CA ARG A 2 -5.63 -12.50 -45.83
C ARG A 2 -5.65 -11.13 -45.16
N ARG A 3 -6.70 -10.81 -44.39
CA ARG A 3 -6.81 -9.56 -43.59
C ARG A 3 -7.72 -9.71 -42.36
N PHE A 4 -7.75 -10.87 -41.71
CA PHE A 4 -8.62 -11.09 -40.53
C PHE A 4 -7.88 -11.41 -39.23
N SER A 5 -6.54 -11.46 -39.21
CA SER A 5 -5.77 -11.85 -38.02
C SER A 5 -5.06 -10.69 -37.30
N PHE A 6 -5.08 -9.47 -37.85
CA PHE A 6 -4.36 -8.33 -37.28
C PHE A 6 -5.21 -7.47 -36.32
N THR A 7 -6.54 -7.44 -36.50
CA THR A 7 -7.43 -6.61 -35.67
C THR A 7 -7.68 -7.21 -34.28
N LEU A 8 -7.65 -8.54 -34.14
CA LEU A 8 -7.91 -9.21 -32.87
C LEU A 8 -6.75 -9.05 -31.86
N VAL A 9 -5.50 -9.00 -32.34
CA VAL A 9 -4.31 -8.82 -31.49
C VAL A 9 -4.26 -7.41 -30.90
N PHE A 10 -4.71 -6.39 -31.66
CA PHE A 10 -4.72 -4.99 -31.20
C PHE A 10 -5.76 -4.70 -30.12
N THR A 11 -6.89 -5.40 -30.12
CA THR A 11 -7.95 -5.24 -29.10
C THR A 11 -7.55 -5.87 -27.77
N PHE A 12 -6.88 -7.02 -27.78
CA PHE A 12 -6.36 -7.62 -26.54
C PHE A 12 -5.20 -6.83 -25.94
N LEU A 13 -4.30 -6.28 -26.76
CA LEU A 13 -3.17 -5.49 -26.27
C LEU A 13 -3.63 -4.18 -25.60
N SER A 14 -4.66 -3.54 -26.14
CA SER A 14 -5.20 -2.30 -25.57
C SER A 14 -5.89 -2.53 -24.23
N ILE A 15 -6.67 -3.61 -24.07
CA ILE A 15 -7.35 -3.94 -22.80
C ILE A 15 -6.33 -4.22 -21.68
N VAL A 16 -5.23 -4.93 -21.97
CA VAL A 16 -4.17 -5.22 -20.99
C VAL A 16 -3.44 -3.95 -20.55
N LEU A 17 -3.18 -3.03 -21.48
CA LEU A 17 -2.55 -1.74 -21.16
C LEU A 17 -3.47 -0.85 -20.30
N PHE A 18 -4.76 -0.79 -20.60
CA PHE A 18 -5.73 -0.01 -19.80
C PHE A 18 -5.82 -0.52 -18.35
N ALA A 19 -5.86 -1.84 -18.14
CA ALA A 19 -5.92 -2.40 -16.78
C ALA A 19 -4.64 -2.12 -15.96
N GLN A 20 -3.47 -2.01 -16.59
CA GLN A 20 -2.22 -1.68 -15.89
C GLN A 20 -2.13 -0.21 -15.47
N ASP A 21 -2.64 0.70 -16.31
CA ASP A 21 -2.67 2.13 -16.00
C ASP A 21 -3.63 2.43 -14.83
N ASP A 22 -4.76 1.72 -14.77
CA ASP A 22 -5.74 1.86 -13.68
C ASP A 22 -5.16 1.44 -12.32
N VAL A 23 -4.48 0.29 -12.25
CA VAL A 23 -3.82 -0.21 -11.03
C VAL A 23 -2.80 0.81 -10.51
N LYS A 24 -1.98 1.35 -11.40
CA LYS A 24 -0.93 2.30 -11.03
C LYS A 24 -1.52 3.61 -10.50
N SER A 25 -2.52 4.14 -11.19
CA SER A 25 -3.24 5.35 -10.77
C SER A 25 -3.86 5.16 -9.38
N ASP A 26 -4.49 4.00 -9.15
CA ASP A 26 -5.11 3.67 -7.88
C ASP A 26 -4.10 3.50 -6.76
N LEU A 27 -2.99 2.80 -6.99
CA LEU A 27 -1.89 2.68 -6.02
C LEU A 27 -1.33 4.05 -5.66
N ASN A 28 -1.10 4.91 -6.65
CA ASN A 28 -0.61 6.27 -6.37
C ASN A 28 -1.63 7.04 -5.54
N SER A 29 -2.92 6.95 -5.86
CA SER A 29 -3.98 7.60 -5.10
C SER A 29 -4.06 7.08 -3.65
N LEU A 30 -3.91 5.77 -3.44
CA LEU A 30 -3.88 5.15 -2.11
C LEU A 30 -2.74 5.72 -1.26
N PHE A 31 -1.56 5.86 -1.85
CA PHE A 31 -0.37 6.40 -1.18
C PHE A 31 -0.20 7.90 -1.41
N LEU A 32 -1.31 8.64 -1.33
CA LEU A 32 -1.30 10.11 -1.25
C LEU A 32 -0.65 10.81 -2.45
N GLY A 33 -0.71 10.19 -3.62
CA GLY A 33 -0.16 10.70 -4.88
C GLY A 33 1.29 10.31 -5.12
N LEU A 34 1.90 9.52 -4.23
CA LEU A 34 3.24 8.97 -4.43
C LEU A 34 3.26 8.10 -5.67
N ASN A 35 4.22 8.32 -6.56
CA ASN A 35 4.48 7.39 -7.65
C ASN A 35 5.22 6.16 -7.09
N VAL A 36 4.47 5.20 -6.55
CA VAL A 36 5.03 4.09 -5.75
C VAL A 36 5.90 3.11 -6.53
N GLU A 37 5.99 3.25 -7.86
CA GLU A 37 6.89 2.46 -8.71
C GLU A 37 8.21 3.18 -9.01
N SER A 38 8.34 4.46 -8.65
CA SER A 38 9.58 5.24 -8.84
C SER A 38 10.61 4.95 -7.75
N LYS A 39 11.84 5.46 -7.93
CA LYS A 39 12.82 5.47 -6.83
C LYS A 39 12.31 6.36 -5.69
N PRO A 40 12.54 6.01 -4.40
CA PRO A 40 12.06 6.78 -3.24
C PRO A 40 12.27 8.29 -3.33
N GLU A 41 13.48 8.71 -3.71
CA GLU A 41 13.87 10.13 -3.89
C GLU A 41 12.98 10.88 -4.90
N LYS A 42 12.50 10.18 -5.92
CA LYS A 42 11.63 10.75 -6.96
C LYS A 42 10.15 10.70 -6.58
N MET A 43 9.75 9.80 -5.68
CA MET A 43 8.35 9.67 -5.27
C MET A 43 7.82 10.92 -4.60
N ILE A 44 8.67 11.59 -3.81
CA ILE A 44 8.28 12.71 -2.95
C ILE A 44 8.32 14.07 -3.66
N ILE A 45 8.87 14.14 -4.87
CA ILE A 45 9.07 15.40 -5.59
C ILE A 45 7.72 15.97 -6.04
N GLY A 46 7.46 17.23 -5.69
CA GLY A 46 6.27 17.96 -6.13
C GLY A 46 4.99 17.60 -5.36
N LEU A 47 5.10 16.80 -4.30
CA LEU A 47 3.97 16.54 -3.41
C LEU A 47 3.81 17.65 -2.36
N PRO A 48 2.58 17.92 -1.89
CA PRO A 48 2.32 18.92 -0.86
C PRO A 48 2.75 18.46 0.56
N LEU A 49 3.07 17.17 0.72
CA LEU A 49 3.52 16.60 1.99
C LEU A 49 4.97 16.98 2.29
N LYS A 50 5.25 17.27 3.57
CA LYS A 50 6.60 17.60 4.05
C LYS A 50 7.30 16.33 4.50
N PHE A 51 8.15 15.78 3.62
CA PHE A 51 8.94 14.60 3.94
C PHE A 51 10.23 14.94 4.66
N GLU A 52 10.51 14.19 5.72
CA GLU A 52 11.79 14.16 6.41
C GLU A 52 12.57 12.90 6.03
N LYS A 53 13.88 13.04 5.80
CA LYS A 53 14.78 11.95 5.42
C LYS A 53 15.63 11.51 6.61
N PHE A 54 15.62 10.21 6.88
CA PHE A 54 16.42 9.58 7.93
C PHE A 54 17.29 8.46 7.36
N LEU A 55 18.43 8.23 8.00
CA LEU A 55 19.26 7.06 7.80
C LEU A 55 19.30 6.26 9.10
N ARG A 56 18.86 5.00 9.05
CA ARG A 56 18.87 4.07 10.19
C ARG A 56 19.71 2.85 9.84
N LYS A 57 20.33 2.21 10.82
CA LYS A 57 20.89 0.87 10.67
C LYS A 57 19.87 -0.18 11.10
N GLN A 58 19.69 -1.22 10.31
CA GLN A 58 18.88 -2.37 10.72
C GLN A 58 19.52 -3.03 11.95
N GLU A 59 18.73 -3.27 13.00
CA GLU A 59 19.27 -3.74 14.29
C GLU A 59 19.98 -5.09 14.19
N GLN A 60 19.48 -5.99 13.34
CA GLN A 60 19.99 -7.35 13.22
C GLN A 60 21.22 -7.47 12.32
N THR A 61 21.30 -6.68 11.25
CA THR A 61 22.33 -6.83 10.20
C THR A 61 23.32 -5.67 10.18
N GLY A 62 22.99 -4.54 10.81
CA GLY A 62 23.73 -3.29 10.71
C GLY A 62 23.57 -2.57 9.37
N GLU A 63 22.82 -3.15 8.42
CA GLU A 63 22.65 -2.61 7.06
C GLU A 63 21.91 -1.26 7.09
N PRO A 64 22.41 -0.24 6.37
CA PRO A 64 21.75 1.05 6.28
C PRO A 64 20.42 0.98 5.52
N ILE A 65 19.44 1.70 6.06
CA ILE A 65 18.11 1.90 5.52
C ILE A 65 17.88 3.40 5.37
N THR A 66 17.50 3.81 4.17
CA THR A 66 17.01 5.16 3.91
C THR A 66 15.50 5.20 4.14
N ILE A 67 15.05 6.14 4.94
CA ILE A 67 13.64 6.30 5.31
C ILE A 67 13.20 7.72 4.96
N TYR A 68 12.05 7.86 4.31
CA TYR A 68 11.35 9.12 4.14
C TYR A 68 10.01 9.02 4.87
N ILE A 69 9.64 10.04 5.64
CA ILE A 69 8.40 10.01 6.43
C ILE A 69 7.71 11.36 6.37
N ALA A 70 6.39 11.37 6.29
CA ALA A 70 5.57 12.56 6.38
C ALA A 70 4.28 12.27 7.15
N ASP A 71 3.96 13.13 8.09
CA ASP A 71 2.68 13.13 8.80
C ASP A 71 1.66 14.03 8.11
N PHE A 72 0.38 13.70 8.25
CA PHE A 72 -0.73 14.50 7.77
C PHE A 72 -1.95 14.34 8.70
N GLN A 73 -2.84 15.34 8.69
CA GLN A 73 -4.04 15.34 9.55
C GLN A 73 -5.33 15.15 8.77
N LYS A 74 -5.35 15.54 7.50
CA LYS A 74 -6.49 15.39 6.61
C LYS A 74 -6.00 15.08 5.21
N ASP A 75 -6.74 14.23 4.52
CA ASP A 75 -6.59 14.02 3.08
C ASP A 75 -7.96 13.70 2.48
N ASP A 76 -8.35 14.41 1.41
CA ASP A 76 -9.68 14.25 0.79
C ASP A 76 -9.85 12.89 0.08
N ARG A 77 -8.78 12.10 -0.07
CA ARG A 77 -8.83 10.73 -0.62
C ARG A 77 -9.26 9.68 0.41
N ILE A 78 -9.28 10.05 1.68
CA ILE A 78 -9.75 9.21 2.80
C ILE A 78 -11.17 9.62 3.12
N SER A 79 -12.09 8.66 3.10
CA SER A 79 -13.52 8.94 3.21
C SER A 79 -13.99 8.99 4.66
N SER A 80 -13.45 8.10 5.50
CA SER A 80 -13.76 8.06 6.93
C SER A 80 -13.12 9.20 7.72
N LYS A 81 -13.62 9.41 8.95
CA LYS A 81 -13.12 10.45 9.86
C LYS A 81 -11.71 10.12 10.39
N LEU A 82 -10.71 10.61 9.67
CA LEU A 82 -9.30 10.49 10.04
C LEU A 82 -8.93 11.44 11.19
N LEU A 83 -8.17 10.93 12.17
CA LEU A 83 -7.52 11.75 13.20
C LEU A 83 -6.15 12.25 12.75
N ASN A 84 -5.33 11.34 12.25
CA ASN A 84 -4.03 11.60 11.64
C ASN A 84 -3.62 10.43 10.75
N GLY A 85 -2.62 10.65 9.92
CA GLY A 85 -1.95 9.60 9.20
C GLY A 85 -0.47 9.89 9.02
N GLU A 86 0.26 8.86 8.65
CA GLU A 86 1.68 8.89 8.38
C GLU A 86 1.95 8.07 7.13
N VAL A 87 2.73 8.61 6.20
CA VAL A 87 3.27 7.86 5.08
C VAL A 87 4.77 7.76 5.20
N ARG A 88 5.30 6.55 5.01
CA ARG A 88 6.71 6.24 5.17
C ARG A 88 7.21 5.42 3.99
N ILE A 89 8.37 5.77 3.45
CA ILE A 89 9.04 5.05 2.37
C ILE A 89 10.34 4.51 2.93
N GLU A 90 10.61 3.22 2.77
CA GLU A 90 11.85 2.60 3.20
C GLU A 90 12.54 1.92 2.03
N GLN A 91 13.85 2.11 1.94
CA GLN A 91 14.71 1.38 1.02
C GLN A 91 16.02 1.01 1.71
N LYS A 92 16.29 -0.30 1.77
CA LYS A 92 17.56 -0.82 2.26
C LYS A 92 18.63 -0.58 1.21
N ASN A 93 19.86 -0.28 1.61
CA ASN A 93 20.89 0.09 0.63
C ASN A 93 21.19 -1.04 -0.37
N TYR A 94 21.21 -2.30 0.06
CA TYR A 94 21.40 -3.44 -0.85
C TYR A 94 20.22 -3.65 -1.83
N GLU A 95 19.07 -3.03 -1.58
CA GLU A 95 17.88 -3.10 -2.43
C GLU A 95 17.84 -2.01 -3.51
N VAL A 96 18.72 -1.02 -3.44
CA VAL A 96 18.78 0.12 -4.38
C VAL A 96 19.06 -0.37 -5.80
N GLU A 97 20.06 -1.24 -5.97
CA GLU A 97 20.43 -1.80 -7.28
C GLU A 97 19.36 -2.73 -7.84
N LEU A 98 18.63 -3.41 -6.94
CA LEU A 98 17.50 -4.27 -7.30
C LEU A 98 16.22 -3.49 -7.58
N GLY A 99 16.22 -2.17 -7.35
CA GLY A 99 15.05 -1.31 -7.50
C GLY A 99 13.89 -1.72 -6.59
N ARG A 100 14.16 -2.24 -5.39
CA ARG A 100 13.15 -2.64 -4.41
C ARG A 100 13.01 -1.59 -3.31
N HIS A 101 11.79 -1.44 -2.82
CA HIS A 101 11.45 -0.53 -1.73
C HIS A 101 10.10 -0.92 -1.15
N SER A 102 9.78 -0.32 -0.01
CA SER A 102 8.47 -0.44 0.63
C SER A 102 7.88 0.93 0.94
N VAL A 103 6.56 1.05 0.85
CA VAL A 103 5.80 2.22 1.25
C VAL A 103 4.79 1.77 2.29
N PHE A 104 4.69 2.49 3.39
CA PHE A 104 3.83 2.21 4.53
C PHE A 104 2.90 3.40 4.71
N LEU A 105 1.63 3.12 4.96
CA LEU A 105 0.62 4.12 5.29
C LEU A 105 -0.06 3.69 6.58
N ARG A 106 0.05 4.52 7.62
CA ARG A 106 -0.69 4.35 8.87
C ARG A 106 -1.82 5.37 8.91
N LEU A 107 -3.04 4.92 9.13
CA LEU A 107 -4.22 5.76 9.29
C LEU A 107 -4.82 5.56 10.68
N ALA A 108 -5.01 6.64 11.44
CA ALA A 108 -5.63 6.61 12.75
C ALA A 108 -7.07 7.11 12.69
N PHE A 109 -8.00 6.31 13.19
CA PHE A 109 -9.44 6.60 13.21
C PHE A 109 -9.94 6.75 14.63
N GLN A 110 -11.07 7.45 14.80
CA GLN A 110 -11.65 7.69 16.12
C GLN A 110 -12.16 6.41 16.79
N ASN A 111 -12.67 5.45 16.01
CA ASN A 111 -13.26 4.21 16.49
C ASN A 111 -13.11 3.10 15.43
N TYR A 112 -13.57 1.90 15.78
CA TYR A 112 -13.51 0.73 14.92
C TYR A 112 -14.42 0.80 13.69
N ASP A 113 -15.57 1.45 13.80
CA ASP A 113 -16.53 1.54 12.70
C ASP A 113 -15.98 2.42 11.57
N ASP A 114 -15.38 3.57 11.92
CA ASP A 114 -14.68 4.44 10.96
C ASP A 114 -13.53 3.69 10.24
N LEU A 115 -12.78 2.87 10.99
CA LEU A 115 -11.71 2.05 10.44
C LEU A 115 -12.24 1.00 9.47
N ILE A 116 -13.26 0.23 9.87
CA ILE A 116 -13.72 -0.90 9.07
C ILE A 116 -14.40 -0.43 7.78
N GLU A 117 -15.07 0.72 7.82
CA GLU A 117 -15.60 1.39 6.63
C GLU A 117 -14.48 1.69 5.63
N GLU A 118 -13.40 2.35 6.09
CA GLU A 118 -12.28 2.72 5.22
C GLU A 118 -11.53 1.47 4.72
N TYR A 119 -11.27 0.51 5.61
CA TYR A 119 -10.68 -0.78 5.24
C TYR A 119 -11.49 -1.46 4.15
N THR A 120 -12.82 -1.57 4.31
CA THR A 120 -13.69 -2.27 3.35
C THR A 120 -13.66 -1.57 2.00
N ARG A 121 -13.75 -0.23 2.00
CA ARG A 121 -13.66 0.59 0.80
C ARG A 121 -12.35 0.38 0.05
N LEU A 122 -11.23 0.43 0.75
CA LEU A 122 -9.90 0.26 0.16
C LEU A 122 -9.68 -1.19 -0.30
N TYR A 123 -9.93 -2.16 0.56
CA TYR A 123 -9.73 -3.58 0.25
C TYR A 123 -10.54 -4.00 -0.99
N THR A 124 -11.84 -3.69 -1.03
CA THR A 124 -12.72 -4.05 -2.17
C THR A 124 -12.21 -3.46 -3.48
N LYS A 125 -11.66 -2.24 -3.43
CA LYS A 125 -11.08 -1.58 -4.62
C LYS A 125 -9.88 -2.34 -5.17
N PHE A 126 -8.99 -2.84 -4.32
CA PHE A 126 -7.75 -3.51 -4.76
C PHE A 126 -7.89 -5.03 -4.94
N GLU A 127 -8.92 -5.64 -4.35
CA GLU A 127 -9.20 -7.08 -4.49
C GLU A 127 -9.31 -7.49 -5.97
N GLY A 128 -9.96 -6.67 -6.80
CA GLY A 128 -10.11 -6.94 -8.23
C GLY A 128 -8.79 -6.98 -9.03
N TYR A 129 -7.70 -6.43 -8.48
CA TYR A 129 -6.37 -6.45 -9.09
C TYR A 129 -5.50 -7.62 -8.62
N ALA A 130 -5.93 -8.34 -7.58
CA ALA A 130 -5.12 -9.36 -6.95
C ALA A 130 -5.05 -10.64 -7.79
N SER A 131 -3.83 -11.06 -8.12
CA SER A 131 -3.57 -12.40 -8.67
C SER A 131 -3.61 -13.49 -7.61
N ASN A 132 -3.41 -13.12 -6.33
CA ASN A 132 -3.48 -14.00 -5.18
C ASN A 132 -3.83 -13.18 -3.93
N ILE A 133 -4.63 -13.77 -3.05
CA ILE A 133 -5.04 -13.19 -1.77
C ILE A 133 -4.65 -14.17 -0.67
N MET A 134 -4.02 -13.65 0.38
CA MET A 134 -3.69 -14.42 1.57
C MET A 134 -4.21 -13.68 2.80
N THR A 135 -5.00 -14.38 3.60
CA THR A 135 -5.53 -13.85 4.86
C THR A 135 -4.82 -14.54 6.02
N GLU A 136 -4.22 -13.75 6.89
CA GLU A 136 -3.61 -14.19 8.14
C GLU A 136 -4.40 -13.61 9.30
N SER A 137 -4.85 -14.48 10.19
CA SER A 137 -5.46 -14.12 11.47
C SER A 137 -4.88 -15.09 12.49
N PRO A 138 -3.91 -14.67 13.33
CA PRO A 138 -3.40 -15.52 14.38
C PRO A 138 -4.57 -16.03 15.24
N GLU A 139 -4.52 -17.30 15.63
CA GLU A 139 -5.57 -17.90 16.47
C GLU A 139 -5.60 -17.29 17.89
N ASN A 140 -4.49 -16.69 18.32
CA ASN A 140 -4.35 -16.13 19.66
C ASN A 140 -4.77 -14.65 19.69
N GLU A 141 -5.87 -14.39 20.39
CA GLU A 141 -6.24 -13.05 20.87
C GLU A 141 -5.24 -12.58 21.94
N ASN A 142 -4.84 -11.32 21.87
CA ASN A 142 -4.15 -10.66 22.98
C ASN A 142 -5.13 -9.74 23.72
N ASP A 143 -4.67 -9.11 24.81
CA ASP A 143 -5.49 -8.21 25.63
C ASP A 143 -6.13 -7.04 24.85
N TYR A 144 -5.59 -6.73 23.66
CA TYR A 144 -6.05 -5.63 22.80
C TYR A 144 -6.98 -6.10 21.68
N GLY A 145 -7.01 -7.41 21.38
CA GLY A 145 -7.91 -8.03 20.41
C GLY A 145 -7.20 -8.97 19.42
N ARG A 146 -7.81 -9.16 18.25
CA ARG A 146 -7.35 -10.07 17.20
C ARG A 146 -6.82 -9.31 16.00
N GLN A 147 -5.56 -9.53 15.62
CA GLN A 147 -4.99 -8.92 14.43
C GLN A 147 -5.48 -9.63 13.17
N ILE A 148 -5.87 -8.85 12.15
CA ILE A 148 -6.19 -9.32 10.81
C ILE A 148 -5.16 -8.73 9.85
N SER A 149 -4.65 -9.58 8.95
CA SER A 149 -3.74 -9.19 7.87
C SER A 149 -4.23 -9.79 6.56
N ASN A 150 -4.44 -8.95 5.55
CA ASN A 150 -4.82 -9.37 4.21
C ASN A 150 -3.76 -8.92 3.21
N ILE A 151 -3.13 -9.87 2.53
CA ILE A 151 -2.04 -9.63 1.59
C ILE A 151 -2.52 -9.94 0.17
N LEU A 152 -2.62 -8.89 -0.64
CA LEU A 152 -2.90 -8.94 -2.06
C LEU A 152 -1.58 -8.98 -2.84
N THR A 153 -1.41 -9.97 -3.70
CA THR A 153 -0.29 -10.02 -4.65
C THR A 153 -0.78 -9.60 -6.03
N ILE A 154 -0.25 -8.51 -6.55
CA ILE A 154 -0.52 -8.01 -7.90
C ILE A 154 0.72 -8.29 -8.74
N LYS A 155 0.55 -9.03 -9.84
CA LYS A 155 1.64 -9.39 -10.75
C LYS A 155 1.44 -8.69 -12.08
N ASP A 156 2.53 -8.17 -12.62
CA ASP A 156 2.64 -7.81 -14.03
C ASP A 156 3.87 -8.49 -14.64
N ASP A 157 4.13 -8.23 -15.91
CA ASP A 157 5.19 -8.90 -16.67
C ASP A 157 6.61 -8.59 -16.14
N PHE A 158 6.78 -7.53 -15.35
CA PHE A 158 8.09 -7.00 -14.96
C PHE A 158 8.28 -6.87 -13.45
N SER A 159 7.23 -7.06 -12.66
CA SER A 159 7.27 -6.85 -11.23
C SER A 159 6.25 -7.67 -10.44
N VAL A 160 6.57 -7.84 -9.16
CA VAL A 160 5.65 -8.32 -8.14
C VAL A 160 5.41 -7.19 -7.16
N LYS A 161 4.14 -6.84 -7.00
CA LYS A 161 3.65 -5.88 -6.04
C LYS A 161 2.90 -6.65 -4.96
N LYS A 162 3.17 -6.34 -3.70
CA LYS A 162 2.35 -6.83 -2.58
C LYS A 162 1.74 -5.65 -1.87
N LEU A 163 0.44 -5.73 -1.61
CA LEU A 163 -0.31 -4.77 -0.85
C LEU A 163 -0.90 -5.48 0.37
N SER A 164 -0.50 -5.10 1.56
CA SER A 164 -0.96 -5.64 2.83
C SER A 164 -1.90 -4.65 3.50
N PHE A 165 -3.03 -5.13 4.02
CA PHE A 165 -3.92 -4.37 4.89
C PHE A 165 -3.94 -5.04 6.25
N VAL A 166 -3.57 -4.30 7.29
CA VAL A 166 -3.46 -4.83 8.66
C VAL A 166 -4.24 -3.94 9.62
N TYR A 167 -5.07 -4.57 10.45
CA TYR A 167 -5.80 -3.88 11.51
C TYR A 167 -6.06 -4.83 12.68
N LEU A 168 -6.52 -4.26 13.80
CA LEU A 168 -6.92 -5.00 14.98
C LEU A 168 -8.45 -5.04 15.05
N ILE A 169 -9.04 -6.20 15.27
CA ILE A 169 -10.42 -6.34 15.75
C ILE A 169 -10.35 -6.13 17.27
N PRO A 170 -10.82 -4.99 17.79
CA PRO A 170 -10.70 -4.69 19.20
C PRO A 170 -11.71 -5.48 20.04
N ASN A 171 -11.37 -5.68 21.31
CA ASN A 171 -12.33 -6.13 22.31
C ASN A 171 -13.50 -5.12 22.43
N PRO A 172 -14.71 -5.54 22.87
CA PRO A 172 -15.89 -4.66 22.91
C PRO A 172 -15.66 -3.34 23.66
N GLU A 173 -14.87 -3.35 24.74
CA GLU A 173 -14.53 -2.17 25.57
C GLU A 173 -13.63 -1.16 24.84
N GLU A 174 -12.90 -1.63 23.83
CA GLU A 174 -11.89 -0.85 23.10
C GLU A 174 -12.44 -0.26 21.78
N LYS A 175 -13.64 -0.67 21.34
CA LYS A 175 -14.22 -0.26 20.04
C LYS A 175 -14.30 1.25 19.82
N ASN A 176 -14.50 2.01 20.88
CA ASN A 176 -14.64 3.47 20.84
C ASN A 176 -13.31 4.23 21.02
N LYS A 177 -12.19 3.51 21.19
CA LYS A 177 -10.85 4.11 21.25
C LYS A 177 -10.24 4.23 19.86
N THR A 178 -9.17 5.00 19.75
CA THR A 178 -8.42 5.17 18.51
C THR A 178 -8.01 3.83 17.92
N GLN A 179 -8.34 3.63 16.64
CA GLN A 179 -7.99 2.42 15.89
C GLN A 179 -7.03 2.75 14.75
N TYR A 180 -6.25 1.76 14.32
CA TYR A 180 -5.22 1.95 13.30
C TYR A 180 -5.38 0.96 12.15
N LEU A 181 -5.42 1.49 10.93
CA LEU A 181 -5.26 0.72 9.71
C LEU A 181 -3.84 0.95 9.18
N PHE A 182 -3.13 -0.14 8.94
CA PHE A 182 -1.82 -0.13 8.30
C PHE A 182 -1.96 -0.69 6.89
N VAL A 183 -1.40 0.03 5.93
CA VAL A 183 -1.38 -0.38 4.52
C VAL A 183 0.07 -0.39 4.05
N ASP A 184 0.58 -1.57 3.71
CA ASP A 184 1.98 -1.76 3.32
C ASP A 184 2.07 -2.19 1.87
N TYR A 185 2.88 -1.48 1.10
CA TYR A 185 3.18 -1.79 -0.29
C TYR A 185 4.65 -2.17 -0.41
N SER A 186 4.92 -3.33 -1.03
CA SER A 186 6.28 -3.73 -1.39
C SER A 186 6.39 -3.89 -2.90
N TYR A 187 7.40 -3.26 -3.49
CA TYR A 187 7.69 -3.35 -4.92
C TYR A 187 8.95 -4.19 -5.16
N ARG A 188 8.84 -5.17 -6.05
CA ARG A 188 9.96 -5.99 -6.48
C ARG A 188 9.98 -6.13 -7.99
N ARG A 189 11.00 -5.59 -8.64
CA ARG A 189 11.29 -5.85 -10.05
C ARG A 189 11.95 -7.22 -10.20
N TYR A 190 11.62 -7.94 -11.28
CA TYR A 190 12.33 -9.15 -11.69
C TYR A 190 13.75 -8.85 -12.17
#